data_AF-A0AAV4RM58-F1
#
_entry.id   AF-A0AAV4RM58-F1
#
_cell.length_a   1.000
_cell.length_b   1.000
_cell.length_c   1.000
_cell.angle_alpha   90.00
_cell.angle_beta   90.00
_cell.angle_gamma   90.00
#
_symmetry.space_group_name_H-M   'P 1'
#
loop_
_entity.id
_entity.type
_entity.pdbx_description
1 polymer ?
#
loop_
_entity_poly.entity_id
_entity_poly.type
_entity_poly.pdbx_seq_one_letter_code
_entity_poly.pdbx_strand_id
1 'polypeptide(L)'
;MYPGGTAIFIKNHIPHHNIPSPTLNTVQTTIVQLHNHNPFTVIPTYIPPQRKTPTYPNRNFFPLQDLTTLHNTFNSYFMGGDFNSHHRHWNCSRANTFGKHLFKFITDNTIYTLQHL
;
A
#
# COMPACT_ATOMS: atom_id res chain seq x y z
N MET A 1 22.36 3.04 2.66
CA MET A 1 21.06 2.33 2.73
C MET A 1 20.44 2.45 1.35
N TYR A 2 20.27 1.33 0.63
CA TYR A 2 19.67 1.36 -0.69
C TYR A 2 18.22 1.86 -0.59
N PRO A 3 17.75 2.69 -1.54
CA PRO A 3 16.33 3.04 -1.60
C PRO A 3 15.52 1.74 -1.74
N GLY A 4 14.53 1.57 -0.88
CA GLY A 4 13.55 0.49 -1.03
C GLY A 4 12.59 0.77 -2.18
N GLY A 5 11.60 -0.10 -2.35
CA GLY A 5 10.60 0.06 -3.39
C GLY A 5 9.73 -1.17 -3.52
N THR A 6 9.01 -1.25 -4.63
CA THR A 6 8.08 -2.33 -4.94
C THR A 6 8.40 -2.94 -6.30
N ALA A 7 8.11 -4.23 -6.43
CA ALA A 7 8.11 -4.92 -7.71
C ALA A 7 6.93 -5.90 -7.72
N ILE A 8 6.42 -6.19 -8.92
CA ILE A 8 5.40 -7.21 -9.13
C ILE A 8 5.85 -8.12 -10.26
N PHE A 9 5.73 -9.42 -10.05
CA PHE A 9 5.99 -10.45 -11.06
C PHE A 9 4.67 -11.02 -11.55
N ILE A 10 4.43 -10.95 -12.85
CA ILE A 10 3.19 -11.37 -13.49
C ILE A 10 3.52 -12.38 -14.57
N LYS A 11 2.79 -13.50 -14.60
CA LYS A 11 2.95 -14.52 -15.65
C LYS A 11 2.61 -13.89 -17.01
N ASN A 12 3.45 -14.14 -18.01
CA ASN A 12 3.37 -13.52 -19.34
C ASN A 12 1.99 -13.65 -20.03
N HIS A 13 1.26 -14.74 -19.78
CA HIS A 13 -0.05 -14.96 -20.39
C HIS A 13 -1.21 -14.22 -19.69
N ILE A 14 -0.98 -13.57 -18.54
CA ILE A 14 -1.99 -12.75 -17.87
C ILE A 14 -1.98 -11.38 -18.55
N PRO A 15 -3.04 -10.92 -19.20
CA PRO A 15 -3.03 -9.61 -19.84
C PRO A 15 -2.94 -8.50 -18.78
N HIS A 16 -1.94 -7.64 -18.91
CA HIS A 16 -1.66 -6.58 -17.94
C HIS A 16 -0.92 -5.41 -18.56
N HIS A 17 -0.98 -4.25 -17.91
CA HIS A 17 -0.15 -3.10 -18.27
C HIS A 17 0.18 -2.27 -17.03
N ASN A 18 1.35 -1.62 -17.06
CA ASN A 18 1.77 -0.69 -16.04
C ASN A 18 0.93 0.61 -16.13
N ILE A 19 0.50 1.13 -14.98
CA ILE A 19 -0.13 2.44 -14.86
C ILE A 19 0.86 3.39 -14.17
N PRO A 20 1.07 4.61 -14.69
CA PRO A 20 1.85 5.63 -14.00
C PRO A 20 1.29 5.88 -12.60
N SER A 21 2.15 5.81 -11.59
CA SER A 21 1.75 6.15 -10.22
C SER A 21 1.35 7.63 -10.15
N PRO A 22 0.27 7.98 -9.42
CA PRO A 22 -0.02 9.39 -9.12
C PRO A 22 1.13 10.00 -8.32
N THR A 23 1.14 11.32 -8.15
CA THR A 23 2.13 11.98 -7.30
C THR A 23 1.94 11.57 -5.84
N LEU A 24 2.89 10.82 -5.30
CA LEU A 24 2.93 10.35 -3.91
C LEU A 24 4.19 10.87 -3.21
N ASN A 25 4.10 11.14 -1.92
CA ASN A 25 5.19 11.75 -1.15
C ASN A 25 6.06 10.73 -0.41
N THR A 26 5.44 9.65 0.08
CA THR A 26 6.00 8.73 1.06
C THR A 26 5.81 7.27 0.66
N VAL A 27 4.64 6.94 0.10
CA VAL A 27 4.31 5.60 -0.39
C VAL A 27 5.11 5.33 -1.67
N GLN A 28 5.78 4.18 -1.71
CA GLN A 28 6.43 3.66 -2.91
C GLN A 28 5.56 2.55 -3.51
N THR A 29 5.26 2.64 -4.80
CA THR A 29 4.34 1.71 -5.47
C THR A 29 4.66 1.56 -6.97
N THR A 30 4.36 0.38 -7.51
CA THR A 30 4.42 0.04 -8.94
C THR A 30 3.06 -0.48 -9.34
N ILE A 31 2.27 0.37 -9.98
CA ILE A 31 0.85 0.06 -10.23
C ILE A 31 0.71 -0.72 -11.53
N VAL A 32 -0.07 -1.80 -11.48
CA VAL A 32 -0.41 -2.60 -12.65
C VAL A 32 -1.90 -2.82 -12.69
N GLN A 33 -2.52 -2.62 -13.85
CA GLN A 33 -3.89 -3.04 -14.09
C GLN A 33 -3.89 -4.37 -14.84
N LEU A 34 -4.65 -5.31 -14.30
CA LEU A 34 -4.90 -6.61 -14.91
C LEU A 34 -6.15 -6.50 -15.78
N HIS A 35 -6.03 -6.87 -17.05
CA HIS A 35 -7.14 -6.91 -17.98
C HIS A 35 -7.67 -8.34 -18.05
N ASN A 36 -8.84 -8.54 -17.45
CA ASN A 36 -9.64 -9.75 -17.62
C ASN A 36 -11.10 -9.33 -17.82
N HIS A 37 -12.06 -10.25 -17.73
CA HIS A 37 -13.49 -9.95 -17.79
C HIS A 37 -13.93 -8.83 -16.83
N ASN A 38 -13.34 -8.76 -15.63
CA ASN A 38 -13.49 -7.66 -14.68
C ASN A 38 -12.10 -7.07 -14.36
N PRO A 39 -11.70 -5.96 -15.00
CA PRO A 39 -10.41 -5.33 -14.74
C PRO A 39 -10.28 -4.85 -13.30
N PHE A 40 -9.11 -5.06 -12.71
CA PHE A 40 -8.77 -4.53 -11.39
C PHE A 40 -7.30 -4.13 -11.32
N THR A 41 -7.00 -3.24 -10.38
CA THR A 41 -5.66 -2.69 -10.18
C THR A 41 -4.95 -3.40 -9.04
N VAL A 42 -3.70 -3.81 -9.24
CA VAL A 42 -2.83 -4.26 -8.16
C VAL A 42 -1.88 -3.11 -7.81
N ILE A 43 -1.85 -2.77 -6.52
CA ILE A 43 -1.06 -1.69 -5.94
C ILE A 43 -0.11 -2.29 -4.89
N PRO A 44 1.00 -2.92 -5.34
CA PRO A 44 2.13 -3.22 -4.46
C PRO A 44 2.51 -1.96 -3.70
N THR A 45 2.55 -2.03 -2.38
CA THR A 45 2.69 -0.85 -1.53
C THR A 45 3.82 -1.08 -0.54
N TYR A 46 4.76 -0.15 -0.52
CA TYR A 46 5.78 -0.07 0.51
C TYR A 46 5.70 1.29 1.21
N ILE A 47 5.46 1.25 2.52
CA ILE A 47 5.56 2.40 3.41
C ILE A 47 6.82 2.20 4.24
N PRO A 48 7.89 2.95 3.98
CA PRO A 48 9.11 2.80 4.75
C PRO A 48 8.92 3.14 6.24
N PRO A 49 9.76 2.58 7.13
CA PRO A 49 9.50 2.55 8.56
C PRO A 49 9.46 3.94 9.21
N GLN A 50 8.80 4.01 10.38
CA GLN A 50 8.60 5.23 11.17
C GLN A 50 9.90 5.91 11.64
N ARG A 51 11.06 5.25 11.51
CA ARG A 51 12.34 5.79 11.98
C ARG A 51 12.85 6.86 11.02
N LYS A 52 13.13 8.05 11.54
CA LYS A 52 13.89 9.07 10.81
C LYS A 52 15.21 8.47 10.35
N THR A 53 15.47 8.53 9.05
CA THR A 53 16.79 8.25 8.47
C THR A 53 17.26 9.50 7.74
N PRO A 54 18.56 9.64 7.45
CA PRO A 54 19.05 10.73 6.58
C PRO A 54 18.33 10.75 5.22
N THR A 55 17.97 9.56 4.72
CA THR A 55 17.19 9.39 3.49
C THR A 55 15.74 9.87 3.65
N TYR A 56 15.20 9.87 4.87
CA TYR A 56 13.80 10.13 5.15
C TYR A 56 13.58 10.95 6.44
N PRO A 57 13.83 12.26 6.41
CA PRO A 57 13.87 13.11 7.59
C PRO A 57 12.50 13.37 8.24
N ASN A 58 11.40 13.19 7.50
CA ASN A 58 10.03 13.57 7.91
C ASN A 58 9.08 12.38 8.17
N ARG A 59 9.61 11.17 8.44
CA ARG A 59 8.86 9.89 8.55
C ARG A 59 8.03 9.66 9.82
N ASN A 60 7.92 10.63 10.72
CA ASN A 60 7.14 10.45 11.95
C ASN A 60 5.63 10.39 11.70
N PHE A 61 5.18 10.70 10.48
CA PHE A 61 3.77 10.77 10.11
C PHE A 61 3.37 9.60 9.21
N PHE A 62 2.21 9.01 9.51
CA PHE A 62 1.59 8.01 8.66
C PHE A 62 1.11 8.65 7.35
N PRO A 63 1.37 8.07 6.17
CA PRO A 63 1.12 8.72 4.87
C PRO A 63 -0.35 8.63 4.45
N LEU A 64 -1.24 9.20 5.26
CA LEU A 64 -2.69 9.15 5.03
C LEU A 64 -3.08 9.79 3.69
N GLN A 65 -2.46 10.92 3.32
CA GLN A 65 -2.75 11.60 2.06
C GLN A 65 -2.46 10.73 0.84
N ASP A 66 -1.31 10.04 0.83
CA ASP A 66 -0.95 9.15 -0.27
C ASP A 66 -1.93 7.97 -0.39
N LEU A 67 -2.34 7.38 0.75
CA LEU A 67 -3.33 6.29 0.77
C LEU A 67 -4.71 6.75 0.30
N THR A 68 -5.15 7.94 0.73
CA THR A 68 -6.39 8.56 0.24
C THR A 68 -6.33 8.84 -1.26
N THR A 69 -5.21 9.36 -1.76
CA THR A 69 -5.01 9.56 -3.21
C THR A 69 -5.15 8.25 -3.95
N LEU A 70 -4.49 7.17 -3.51
CA LEU A 70 -4.60 5.86 -4.15
C LEU A 70 -6.03 5.31 -4.12
N HIS A 71 -6.71 5.39 -2.96
CA HIS A 71 -8.09 4.94 -2.81
C HIS A 71 -9.06 5.68 -3.72
N ASN A 72 -8.93 7.01 -3.82
CA ASN A 72 -9.80 7.83 -4.67
C ASN A 72 -9.48 7.69 -6.17
N THR A 73 -8.28 7.24 -6.53
CA THR A 73 -7.85 7.09 -7.93
C THR A 73 -8.38 5.79 -8.55
N PHE A 74 -8.56 4.72 -7.77
CA PHE A 74 -8.88 3.39 -8.30
C PHE A 74 -10.16 2.82 -7.69
N ASN A 75 -11.10 2.40 -8.54
CA ASN A 75 -12.41 1.91 -8.08
C ASN A 75 -12.40 0.43 -7.66
N SER A 76 -11.56 -0.40 -8.28
CA SER A 76 -11.41 -1.83 -7.95
C SER A 76 -9.94 -2.16 -7.87
N TYR A 77 -9.45 -2.44 -6.65
CA TYR A 77 -8.04 -2.64 -6.43
C TYR A 77 -7.72 -3.63 -5.30
N PHE A 78 -6.54 -4.22 -5.40
CA PHE A 78 -5.85 -4.85 -4.28
C PHE A 78 -4.64 -4.00 -3.92
N MET A 79 -4.56 -3.59 -2.66
CA MET A 79 -3.39 -2.91 -2.11
C MET A 79 -2.73 -3.83 -1.10
N GLY A 80 -1.45 -4.12 -1.28
CA GLY A 80 -0.74 -5.09 -0.45
C GLY A 80 0.78 -4.92 -0.52
N GLY A 81 1.47 -5.30 0.54
CA GLY A 81 2.92 -5.18 0.65
C GLY A 81 3.34 -4.89 2.10
N ASP A 82 4.47 -4.21 2.26
CA ASP A 82 5.01 -3.87 3.58
C ASP A 82 4.64 -2.43 3.97
N PHE A 83 3.63 -2.31 4.84
CA PHE A 83 3.16 -1.03 5.37
C PHE A 83 3.98 -0.56 6.59
N ASN A 84 4.92 -1.37 7.09
CA ASN A 84 5.63 -1.15 8.36
C ASN A 84 4.69 -0.78 9.53
N SER A 85 3.47 -1.34 9.51
CA SER A 85 2.39 -1.02 10.43
C SER A 85 1.91 -2.29 11.13
N HIS A 86 1.83 -2.26 12.46
CA HIS A 86 1.48 -3.43 13.26
C HIS A 86 0.12 -3.19 13.91
N HIS A 87 -0.81 -4.14 13.78
CA HIS A 87 -2.12 -4.11 14.44
C HIS A 87 -2.64 -5.54 14.64
N ARG A 88 -3.40 -5.76 15.72
CA ARG A 88 -3.97 -7.09 16.03
C ARG A 88 -4.95 -7.57 14.96
N HIS A 89 -5.56 -6.63 14.22
CA HIS A 89 -6.44 -6.93 13.10
C HIS A 89 -5.76 -7.69 11.97
N TRP A 90 -4.43 -7.64 11.82
CA TRP A 90 -3.69 -8.50 10.88
C TRP A 90 -2.65 -9.33 11.63
N ASN A 91 -3.07 -9.91 12.75
CA ASN A 91 -2.34 -10.90 13.54
C ASN A 91 -1.00 -10.44 14.13
N CYS A 92 -0.79 -9.13 14.31
CA CYS A 92 0.37 -8.65 15.08
C CYS A 92 0.08 -8.76 16.59
N SER A 93 1.10 -9.07 17.41
CA SER A 93 0.95 -9.16 18.88
C SER A 93 0.50 -7.85 19.54
N ARG A 94 0.89 -6.70 18.96
CA ARG A 94 0.57 -5.35 19.45
C ARG A 94 0.30 -4.39 18.31
N ALA A 95 -0.44 -3.33 18.59
CA ALA A 95 -0.66 -2.24 17.66
C ALA A 95 0.40 -1.13 17.84
N ASN A 96 1.03 -0.67 16.75
CA ASN A 96 1.85 0.53 16.74
C ASN A 96 1.04 1.74 16.20
N THR A 97 1.62 2.95 16.25
CA THR A 97 0.93 4.18 15.80
C THR A 97 0.49 4.09 14.34
N PHE A 98 1.36 3.63 13.45
CA PHE A 98 1.04 3.45 12.03
C PHE A 98 -0.09 2.44 11.82
N GLY A 99 -0.10 1.33 12.57
CA GLY A 99 -1.16 0.34 12.50
C GLY A 99 -2.51 0.84 12.99
N LYS A 100 -2.54 1.72 14.00
CA LYS A 100 -3.79 2.38 14.42
C LYS A 100 -4.33 3.29 13.32
N HIS A 101 -3.47 4.07 12.66
CA HIS A 101 -3.87 4.93 11.55
C HIS A 101 -4.33 4.13 10.33
N LEU A 102 -3.59 3.08 9.95
CA LEU A 102 -3.97 2.20 8.84
C LEU A 102 -5.30 1.51 9.13
N PHE A 103 -5.48 0.98 10.35
CA PHE A 103 -6.74 0.35 10.75
C PHE A 103 -7.92 1.33 10.67
N LYS A 104 -7.75 2.55 11.19
CA LYS A 104 -8.78 3.60 11.06
C LYS A 104 -9.08 3.94 9.60
N PHE A 105 -8.06 4.08 8.76
CA PHE A 105 -8.24 4.33 7.33
C PHE A 105 -9.04 3.22 6.65
N ILE A 106 -8.72 1.96 6.95
CA ILE A 106 -9.43 0.79 6.42
C ILE A 106 -10.90 0.82 6.85
N THR A 107 -11.19 1.06 8.13
CA THR A 107 -12.56 1.08 8.65
C THR A 107 -13.38 2.25 8.12
N ASP A 108 -12.78 3.43 8.00
CA ASP A 108 -13.47 4.65 7.53
C ASP A 108 -13.82 4.57 6.04
N ASN A 109 -13.04 3.82 5.24
CA ASN A 109 -13.20 3.72 3.78
C ASN A 109 -13.80 2.38 3.33
N THR A 110 -14.33 1.56 4.25
CA THR A 110 -14.92 0.24 3.95
C THR A 110 -13.99 -0.66 3.12
N ILE A 111 -12.69 -0.63 3.44
CA ILE A 111 -11.70 -1.50 2.78
C ILE A 111 -11.70 -2.85 3.50
N TYR A 112 -11.81 -3.93 2.75
CA TYR A 112 -11.77 -5.28 3.31
C TYR A 112 -10.35 -5.81 3.39
N THR A 113 -9.95 -6.30 4.55
CA THR A 113 -8.66 -6.97 4.74
C THR A 113 -8.77 -8.44 4.39
N LEU A 114 -7.90 -8.93 3.50
CA LEU A 114 -7.73 -10.36 3.29
C LEU A 114 -6.76 -10.90 4.35
N GLN A 115 -7.23 -11.86 5.14
CA GLN A 115 -6.44 -12.55 6.14
C GLN A 115 -6.61 -14.04 5.89
N HIS A 116 -5.51 -14.78 5.78
CA HIS A 116 -5.59 -16.24 5.89
C HIS A 116 -5.82 -16.56 7.37
N LEU A 117 -6.95 -17.20 7.67
CA LEU A 117 -7.26 -17.79 8.97
C LEU A 117 -6.25 -18.90 9.31
#